data_AF-A0A969CN15-F1
#
_entry.id   AF-A0A969CN15-F1
#
_cell.length_a   1.000
_cell.length_b   1.000
_cell.length_c   1.000
_cell.angle_alpha   90.00
_cell.angle_beta   90.00
_cell.angle_gamma   90.00
#
_symmetry.space_group_name_H-M   'P 1'
#
loop_
_entity.id
_entity.type
_entity.pdbx_description
1 polymer ?
#
loop_
_entity_poly.entity_id
_entity_poly.type
_entity_poly.pdbx_seq_one_letter_code
_entity_poly.pdbx_strand_id
1 'polypeptide(L)'
;MRKVLIIDTSLLCVWLKVYGMEVCGSDNNRWNFERVERKIQEEMAKSTTLVLPLATVVETGNHIAQARAKQYETAEAFARIITYAAQETSPWAAFSEQIILWEAQALKELADQFPNLAKQKTSMGDASIVILGQHYYHKAYHVEFLTADEQLKAQEPPPPATPLRRSDRRVNKP
;
A
#
# COMPACT_ATOMS: atom_id res chain seq x y z
N MET A 1 -15.70 -9.21 -4.04
CA MET A 1 -14.99 -8.77 -2.82
C MET A 1 -14.21 -7.52 -3.18
N ARG A 2 -14.32 -6.43 -2.41
CA ARG A 2 -13.55 -5.21 -2.70
C ARG A 2 -12.10 -5.43 -2.27
N LYS A 3 -11.14 -5.14 -3.14
CA LYS A 3 -9.72 -5.31 -2.86
C LYS A 3 -9.01 -3.96 -2.94
N VAL A 4 -8.08 -3.72 -2.03
CA VAL A 4 -7.13 -2.60 -2.11
C VAL A 4 -5.71 -3.13 -2.29
N LEU A 5 -4.93 -2.43 -3.09
CA LEU A 5 -3.49 -2.64 -3.25
C LEU A 5 -2.77 -1.40 -2.70
N ILE A 6 -2.14 -1.53 -1.55
CA ILE A 6 -1.42 -0.45 -0.87
C ILE A 6 0.04 -0.46 -1.32
N ILE A 7 0.50 0.65 -1.88
CA ILE A 7 1.80 0.70 -2.56
C ILE A 7 2.88 1.24 -1.59
N ASP A 8 3.93 0.45 -1.34
CA ASP A 8 5.12 0.87 -0.59
C ASP A 8 6.05 1.73 -1.47
N THR A 9 6.80 2.64 -0.82
CA THR A 9 7.88 3.47 -1.36
C THR A 9 8.78 2.74 -2.36
N SER A 10 9.34 1.58 -1.98
CA SER A 10 10.33 0.89 -2.81
C SER A 10 9.74 0.45 -4.16
N LEU A 11 8.49 -0.02 -4.16
CA LEU A 11 7.78 -0.48 -5.37
C LEU A 11 7.32 0.71 -6.20
N LEU A 12 6.88 1.81 -5.55
CA LEU A 12 6.55 3.04 -6.26
C LEU A 12 7.78 3.64 -6.95
N CYS A 13 8.95 3.64 -6.28
CA CYS A 13 10.20 4.12 -6.85
C CYS A 13 10.63 3.30 -8.07
N VAL A 14 10.51 1.97 -8.02
CA VAL A 14 10.74 1.09 -9.18
C VAL A 14 9.77 1.40 -10.32
N TRP A 15 8.48 1.58 -10.01
CA TRP A 15 7.45 1.86 -11.00
C TRP A 15 7.68 3.21 -11.70
N LEU A 16 8.05 4.24 -10.94
CA LEU A 16 8.41 5.57 -11.43
C LEU A 16 9.79 5.63 -12.09
N LYS A 17 10.58 4.55 -12.02
CA LYS A 17 11.97 4.49 -12.49
C LYS A 17 12.84 5.58 -11.88
N VAL A 18 12.72 5.79 -10.57
CA VAL A 18 13.59 6.70 -9.80
C VAL A 18 15.04 6.26 -10.00
N TYR A 19 15.91 7.20 -10.34
CA TYR A 19 17.31 6.90 -10.67
C TYR A 19 18.04 6.23 -9.49
N GLY A 20 18.63 5.07 -9.74
CA GLY A 20 19.31 4.26 -8.73
C GLY A 20 18.38 3.37 -7.90
N MET A 21 17.08 3.32 -8.23
CA MET A 21 16.07 2.48 -7.59
C MET A 21 15.29 1.64 -8.62
N GLU A 22 15.96 1.23 -9.69
CA GLU A 22 15.35 0.48 -10.80
C GLU A 22 14.92 -0.94 -10.40
N VAL A 23 15.49 -1.46 -9.29
CA VAL A 23 15.15 -2.77 -8.72
C VAL A 23 15.10 -2.72 -7.19
N CYS A 24 14.26 -3.58 -6.59
CA CYS A 24 14.21 -3.79 -5.15
C CYS A 24 13.93 -5.27 -4.79
N GLY A 25 13.99 -5.60 -3.50
CA GLY A 25 13.79 -6.96 -2.98
C GLY A 25 15.06 -7.83 -2.94
N SER A 26 14.93 -9.00 -2.32
CA SER A 26 16.00 -10.01 -2.25
C SER A 26 16.22 -10.69 -3.61
N ASP A 27 17.33 -11.40 -3.79
CA ASP A 27 17.65 -12.09 -5.05
C ASP A 27 16.54 -13.06 -5.49
N ASN A 28 15.90 -13.72 -4.52
CA ASN A 28 14.80 -14.67 -4.76
C ASN A 28 13.43 -13.99 -4.93
N ASN A 29 13.32 -12.69 -4.64
CA ASN A 29 12.09 -11.90 -4.80
C ASN A 29 12.37 -10.53 -5.42
N ARG A 30 13.20 -10.50 -6.47
CA ARG A 30 13.58 -9.25 -7.12
C ARG A 30 12.41 -8.63 -7.90
N TRP A 31 12.19 -7.34 -7.71
CA TRP A 31 11.22 -6.55 -8.46
C TRP A 31 11.94 -5.57 -9.37
N ASN A 32 11.48 -5.51 -10.61
CA ASN A 32 11.88 -4.53 -11.62
C ASN A 32 10.63 -3.87 -12.21
N PHE A 33 10.82 -2.86 -13.04
CA PHE A 33 9.73 -2.12 -13.67
C PHE A 33 8.69 -3.05 -14.32
N GLU A 34 9.12 -4.02 -15.13
CA GLU A 34 8.21 -4.91 -15.87
C GLU A 34 7.33 -5.75 -14.93
N ARG A 35 7.89 -6.23 -13.81
CA ARG A 35 7.15 -6.99 -12.81
C ARG A 35 6.14 -6.12 -12.06
N VAL A 36 6.55 -4.91 -11.67
CA VAL A 36 5.66 -3.97 -10.96
C VAL A 36 4.52 -3.52 -11.86
N GLU A 37 4.83 -3.08 -13.08
CA GLU A 37 3.87 -2.66 -14.09
C GLU A 37 2.84 -3.78 -14.35
N ARG A 38 3.30 -5.00 -14.63
CA ARG A 38 2.41 -6.14 -14.87
C ARG A 38 1.47 -6.38 -13.68
N LYS A 39 2.00 -6.39 -12.45
CA LYS A 39 1.20 -6.57 -11.25
C LYS A 39 0.12 -5.49 -11.12
N ILE A 40 0.47 -4.22 -11.33
CA ILE A 40 -0.49 -3.12 -11.23
C ILE A 40 -1.56 -3.23 -12.32
N GLN A 41 -1.19 -3.51 -13.57
CA GLN A 41 -2.15 -3.69 -14.66
C GLN A 41 -3.10 -4.86 -14.43
N GLU A 42 -2.60 -5.99 -13.91
CA GLU A 42 -3.45 -7.14 -13.53
C GLU A 42 -4.44 -6.81 -12.42
N GLU A 43 -4.05 -5.97 -11.45
CA GLU A 43 -4.92 -5.53 -10.37
C GLU A 43 -5.95 -4.51 -10.86
N MET A 44 -5.56 -3.58 -11.73
CA MET A 44 -6.47 -2.64 -12.41
C MET A 44 -7.53 -3.39 -13.24
N ALA A 45 -7.13 -4.42 -13.98
CA ALA A 45 -8.05 -5.27 -14.75
C ALA A 45 -9.06 -6.03 -13.87
N LYS A 46 -8.72 -6.26 -12.59
CA LYS A 46 -9.61 -6.88 -11.58
C LYS A 46 -10.42 -5.85 -10.79
N SER A 47 -10.39 -4.58 -11.18
CA SER A 47 -11.03 -3.47 -10.46
C SER A 47 -10.56 -3.33 -9.01
N THR A 48 -9.30 -3.69 -8.74
CA THR A 48 -8.65 -3.42 -7.45
C THR A 48 -8.42 -1.93 -7.29
N THR A 49 -8.72 -1.39 -6.11
CA THR A 49 -8.45 0.02 -5.78
C THR A 49 -6.98 0.19 -5.41
N LEU A 50 -6.28 1.15 -6.00
CA LEU A 50 -4.90 1.49 -5.63
C LEU A 50 -4.89 2.50 -4.49
N VAL A 51 -4.08 2.26 -3.48
CA VAL A 51 -3.94 3.16 -2.32
C VAL A 51 -2.51 3.71 -2.30
N LEU A 52 -2.41 5.04 -2.24
CA LEU A 52 -1.16 5.77 -2.08
C LEU A 52 -1.01 6.25 -0.63
N PRO A 53 -0.17 5.61 0.21
CA PRO A 53 0.09 6.04 1.58
C PRO A 53 0.81 7.40 1.63
N LEU A 54 0.54 8.19 2.67
CA LEU A 54 1.22 9.45 2.92
C LEU A 54 2.72 9.24 3.17
N ALA A 55 3.11 8.19 3.90
CA ALA A 55 4.51 7.83 4.08
C ALA A 55 5.20 7.57 2.73
N THR A 56 4.57 6.77 1.87
CA THR A 56 5.01 6.54 0.49
C THR A 56 5.14 7.85 -0.29
N VAL A 57 4.23 8.81 -0.10
CA VAL A 57 4.32 10.11 -0.75
C VAL A 57 5.58 10.87 -0.31
N VAL A 58 5.80 10.97 0.99
CA VAL A 58 6.92 11.73 1.57
C VAL A 58 8.25 11.09 1.22
N GLU A 59 8.38 9.77 1.37
CA GLU A 59 9.63 9.06 1.11
C GLU A 59 9.98 9.03 -0.38
N THR A 60 9.01 8.76 -1.26
CA THR A 60 9.24 8.79 -2.72
C THR A 60 9.64 10.18 -3.19
N GLY A 61 9.00 11.23 -2.66
CA GLY A 61 9.37 12.62 -2.94
C GLY A 61 10.81 12.94 -2.55
N ASN A 62 11.24 12.47 -1.36
CA ASN A 62 12.62 12.63 -0.90
C ASN A 62 13.61 11.88 -1.79
N HIS A 63 13.32 10.64 -2.17
CA HIS A 63 14.17 9.86 -3.09
C HIS A 63 14.31 10.55 -4.45
N ILE A 64 13.23 11.09 -5.02
CA ILE A 64 13.27 11.83 -6.28
C ILE A 64 14.13 13.10 -6.15
N ALA A 65 13.96 13.87 -5.06
CA ALA A 65 14.72 15.09 -4.84
C ALA A 65 16.23 14.83 -4.66
N GLN A 66 16.58 13.69 -4.07
CA GLN A 66 17.97 13.28 -3.82
C GLN A 66 18.59 12.47 -4.98
N ALA A 67 17.79 12.11 -5.98
CA ALA A 67 18.27 11.36 -7.14
C ALA A 67 19.34 12.17 -7.90
N ARG A 68 20.26 11.47 -8.57
CA ARG A 68 21.36 12.12 -9.31
C ARG A 68 20.99 12.54 -10.73
N ALA A 69 19.88 12.04 -11.26
CA ALA A 69 19.37 12.36 -12.59
C ALA A 69 17.85 12.15 -12.63
N LYS A 70 17.22 12.72 -13.67
CA LYS A 70 15.79 12.57 -13.98
C LYS A 70 14.83 13.12 -12.91
N GLN A 71 15.30 13.96 -11.99
CA GLN A 71 14.50 14.45 -10.86
C GLN A 71 13.21 15.11 -11.36
N TYR A 72 13.31 15.97 -12.37
CA TYR A 72 12.15 16.67 -12.94
C TYR A 72 11.15 15.71 -13.60
N GLU A 73 11.63 14.85 -14.50
CA GLU A 73 10.80 13.91 -15.27
C GLU A 73 10.09 12.92 -14.34
N THR A 74 10.80 12.39 -13.34
CA THR A 74 10.24 11.49 -12.34
C THR A 74 9.28 12.22 -11.39
N ALA A 75 9.59 13.46 -11.00
CA ALA A 75 8.68 14.29 -10.20
C ALA A 75 7.37 14.60 -10.94
N GLU A 76 7.41 14.87 -12.25
CA GLU A 76 6.19 15.06 -13.04
C GLU A 76 5.31 13.80 -13.08
N ALA A 77 5.92 12.63 -13.24
CA ALA A 77 5.20 11.36 -13.18
C ALA A 77 4.57 11.11 -11.81
N PHE A 78 5.33 11.39 -10.75
CA PHE A 78 4.86 11.25 -9.38
C PHE A 78 3.74 12.25 -9.04
N ALA A 79 3.85 13.50 -9.50
CA ALA A 79 2.83 14.53 -9.31
C ALA A 79 1.49 14.14 -9.95
N ARG A 80 1.51 13.46 -11.10
CA ARG A 80 0.30 12.91 -11.72
C ARG A 80 -0.37 11.85 -10.84
N ILE A 81 0.42 10.93 -10.27
CA ILE A 81 -0.09 9.91 -9.33
C ILE A 81 -0.72 10.56 -8.09
N ILE A 82 -0.04 11.55 -7.48
CA ILE A 82 -0.58 12.30 -6.33
C ILE A 82 -1.89 12.98 -6.71
N THR A 83 -1.94 13.62 -7.89
CA THR A 83 -3.14 14.29 -8.38
C THR A 83 -4.30 13.31 -8.55
N TYR A 84 -4.07 12.14 -9.14
CA TYR A 84 -5.10 11.12 -9.28
C TYR A 84 -5.63 10.62 -7.94
N ALA A 85 -4.76 10.38 -6.95
CA ALA A 85 -5.19 9.97 -5.61
C ALA A 85 -5.95 11.09 -4.88
N ALA A 86 -5.52 12.35 -5.02
CA ALA A 86 -6.18 13.50 -4.41
C ALA A 86 -7.56 13.80 -5.04
N GLN A 87 -7.72 13.52 -6.34
CA GLN A 87 -8.97 13.69 -7.09
C GLN A 87 -9.84 12.42 -7.09
N GLU A 88 -9.45 11.37 -6.38
CA GLU A 88 -10.16 10.08 -6.34
C GLU A 88 -10.39 9.49 -7.74
N THR A 89 -9.46 9.74 -8.66
CA THR A 89 -9.54 9.26 -10.05
C THR A 89 -9.29 7.76 -10.07
N SER A 90 -10.29 6.98 -10.48
CA SER A 90 -10.18 5.53 -10.61
C SER A 90 -8.90 5.12 -11.35
N PRO A 91 -8.10 4.16 -10.85
CA PRO A 91 -8.42 3.22 -9.76
C PRO A 91 -8.03 3.69 -8.35
N TRP A 92 -7.63 4.95 -8.16
CA TRP A 92 -7.07 5.42 -6.89
C TRP A 92 -8.15 5.64 -5.82
N ALA A 93 -7.87 5.17 -4.61
CA ALA A 93 -8.64 5.53 -3.43
C ALA A 93 -8.48 7.01 -3.12
N ALA A 94 -9.49 7.57 -2.46
CA ALA A 94 -9.46 8.92 -1.97
C ALA A 94 -8.31 9.11 -0.97
N PHE A 95 -7.38 10.01 -1.30
CA PHE A 95 -6.24 10.30 -0.41
C PHE A 95 -6.70 10.77 0.97
N SER A 96 -7.87 11.40 1.07
CA SER A 96 -8.46 11.88 2.33
C SER A 96 -8.81 10.77 3.33
N GLU A 97 -9.03 9.53 2.89
CA GLU A 97 -9.39 8.42 3.79
C GLU A 97 -8.32 8.09 4.84
N GLN A 98 -7.07 8.46 4.59
CA GLN A 98 -5.97 8.21 5.52
C GLN A 98 -5.72 9.36 6.51
N ILE A 99 -6.40 10.51 6.37
CA ILE A 99 -6.20 11.68 7.25
C ILE A 99 -6.52 11.33 8.71
N ILE A 100 -7.54 10.50 8.94
CA ILE A 100 -7.96 10.06 10.28
C ILE A 100 -6.83 9.34 11.04
N LEU A 101 -5.88 8.73 10.32
CA LEU A 101 -4.73 8.03 10.91
C LEU A 101 -3.65 8.99 11.44
N TRP A 102 -3.76 10.28 11.11
CA TRP A 102 -2.84 11.34 11.50
C TRP A 102 -3.47 12.37 12.43
N GLU A 103 -4.68 12.11 12.94
CA GLU A 103 -5.31 12.92 13.97
C GLU A 103 -4.61 12.75 15.32
N ALA A 104 -4.80 13.71 16.23
CA ALA A 104 -4.05 13.80 17.49
C ALA A 104 -4.11 12.52 18.34
N GLN A 105 -5.23 11.80 18.34
CA GLN A 105 -5.37 10.55 19.09
C GLN A 105 -4.59 9.40 18.43
N ALA A 106 -4.74 9.21 17.12
CA ALA A 106 -4.00 8.19 16.37
C ALA A 106 -2.49 8.41 16.43
N LEU A 107 -2.03 9.67 16.40
CA LEU A 107 -0.62 10.02 16.57
C LEU A 107 -0.07 9.67 17.95
N LYS A 108 -0.85 9.86 19.03
CA LYS A 108 -0.45 9.47 20.39
C LYS A 108 -0.33 7.96 20.50
N GLU A 109 -1.31 7.22 19.96
CA GLU A 109 -1.27 5.76 19.94
C GLU A 109 -0.08 5.22 19.15
N LEU A 110 0.23 5.82 18.00
CA LEU A 110 1.43 5.50 17.23
C LEU A 110 2.69 5.83 18.03
N ALA A 111 2.77 6.99 18.68
CA ALA A 111 3.92 7.38 19.49
C ALA A 111 4.17 6.43 20.67
N ASP A 112 3.11 5.94 21.32
CA ASP A 112 3.21 4.98 22.43
C ASP A 112 3.70 3.60 21.94
N GLN A 113 3.28 3.17 20.75
CA GLN A 113 3.66 1.87 20.18
C GLN A 113 5.04 1.89 19.50
N PHE A 114 5.43 3.03 18.96
CA PHE A 114 6.61 3.16 18.09
C PHE A 114 7.92 2.68 18.72
N PRO A 115 8.24 2.94 20.00
CA PRO A 115 9.48 2.43 20.61
C PRO A 115 9.64 0.90 20.49
N ASN A 116 8.54 0.15 20.62
CA ASN A 116 8.56 -1.31 20.47
C ASN A 116 8.69 -1.72 18.99
N LEU A 117 8.01 -1.01 18.07
CA LEU A 117 8.14 -1.22 16.62
C LEU A 117 9.57 -0.94 16.15
N ALA A 118 10.18 0.15 16.62
CA ALA A 118 11.56 0.50 16.32
C ALA A 118 12.55 -0.55 16.86
N LYS A 119 12.31 -1.12 18.05
CA LYS A 119 13.09 -2.25 18.58
C LYS A 119 12.99 -3.49 17.67
N GLN A 120 11.86 -3.67 17.00
CA GLN A 120 11.62 -4.72 16.00
C GLN A 120 12.13 -4.33 14.59
N LYS A 121 12.79 -3.17 14.44
CA LYS A 121 13.30 -2.60 13.19
C LYS A 121 12.22 -2.20 12.18
N THR A 122 10.97 -2.03 12.62
CA THR A 122 9.91 -1.47 11.80
C THR A 122 10.07 0.05 11.72
N SER A 123 10.14 0.58 10.50
CA SER A 123 10.20 2.02 10.29
C SER A 123 8.87 2.71 10.61
N MET A 124 8.89 4.03 10.79
CA MET A 124 7.64 4.78 10.96
C MET A 124 6.77 4.72 9.69
N GLY A 125 7.41 4.68 8.51
CA GLY A 125 6.73 4.50 7.23
C GLY A 125 5.96 3.19 7.18
N ASP A 126 6.64 2.07 7.46
CA ASP A 126 6.02 0.73 7.49
C ASP A 126 4.90 0.65 8.52
N ALA A 127 5.12 1.16 9.73
CA ALA A 127 4.11 1.20 10.77
C ALA A 127 2.83 1.92 10.31
N SER A 128 2.98 3.05 9.60
CA SER A 128 1.85 3.79 9.06
C SER A 128 1.13 3.05 7.92
N ILE A 129 1.85 2.31 7.08
CA ILE A 129 1.28 1.46 6.03
C ILE A 129 0.47 0.32 6.65
N VAL A 130 0.97 -0.31 7.71
CA VAL A 130 0.25 -1.37 8.44
C VAL A 130 -1.05 -0.84 9.03
N ILE A 131 -1.01 0.32 9.68
CA ILE A 131 -2.21 0.97 10.24
C ILE A 131 -3.24 1.28 9.14
N LEU A 132 -2.79 1.79 7.99
CA LEU A 132 -3.66 2.04 6.83
C LEU A 132 -4.26 0.74 6.28
N GLY A 133 -3.48 -0.33 6.23
CA GLY A 133 -3.96 -1.68 5.90
C GLY A 133 -5.07 -2.14 6.84
N GLN A 134 -4.87 -2.02 8.15
CA GLN A 134 -5.88 -2.39 9.14
C GLN A 134 -7.16 -1.55 8.99
N HIS A 135 -7.03 -0.26 8.67
CA HIS A 135 -8.19 0.60 8.39
C HIS A 135 -9.06 0.07 7.24
N TYR A 136 -8.44 -0.29 6.10
CA TYR A 136 -9.18 -0.89 4.98
C TYR A 136 -9.72 -2.28 5.31
N TYR A 137 -8.97 -3.08 6.06
CA TYR A 137 -9.41 -4.40 6.49
C TYR A 137 -10.68 -4.34 7.35
N HIS A 138 -10.75 -3.41 8.31
CA HIS A 138 -11.93 -3.16 9.13
C HIS A 138 -13.15 -2.67 8.31
N LYS A 139 -12.93 -2.08 7.14
CA LYS A 139 -13.97 -1.74 6.14
C LYS A 139 -14.35 -2.94 5.23
N ALA A 140 -13.93 -4.15 5.59
CA ALA A 140 -14.15 -5.40 4.86
C ALA A 140 -13.54 -5.44 3.44
N TYR A 141 -12.42 -4.75 3.24
CA TYR A 141 -11.60 -4.93 2.04
C TYR A 141 -10.63 -6.09 2.22
N HIS A 142 -10.35 -6.80 1.12
CA HIS A 142 -9.12 -7.57 1.01
C HIS A 142 -7.97 -6.60 0.80
N VAL A 143 -7.00 -6.61 1.70
CA VAL A 143 -5.84 -5.73 1.68
C VAL A 143 -4.65 -6.53 1.16
N GLU A 144 -3.97 -5.99 0.15
CA GLU A 144 -2.64 -6.44 -0.26
C GLU A 144 -1.66 -5.27 -0.22
N PHE A 145 -0.51 -5.44 0.42
CA PHE A 145 0.66 -4.58 0.34
C PHE A 145 1.49 -4.98 -0.88
N LEU A 146 1.63 -4.04 -1.82
CA LEU A 146 2.59 -4.12 -2.91
C LEU A 146 3.95 -3.68 -2.37
N THR A 147 4.68 -4.65 -1.80
CA THR A 147 6.00 -4.45 -1.19
C THR A 147 6.94 -5.61 -1.53
N ALA A 148 8.24 -5.33 -1.50
CA ALA A 148 9.32 -6.31 -1.60
C ALA A 148 9.96 -6.58 -0.23
N ASP A 149 9.56 -5.83 0.80
CA ASP A 149 9.98 -6.03 2.18
C ASP A 149 9.18 -7.18 2.81
N GLU A 150 9.87 -8.25 3.18
CA GLU A 150 9.25 -9.44 3.78
C GLU A 150 8.68 -9.17 5.18
N GLN A 151 9.25 -8.22 5.94
CA GLN A 151 8.74 -7.83 7.25
C GLN A 151 7.44 -7.06 7.12
N LEU A 152 7.36 -6.10 6.19
CA LEU A 152 6.11 -5.40 5.90
C LEU A 152 5.07 -6.36 5.34
N LYS A 153 5.47 -7.26 4.42
CA LYS A 153 4.56 -8.27 3.83
C LYS A 153 3.96 -9.18 4.90
N ALA A 154 4.73 -9.59 5.91
CA ALA A 154 4.26 -10.42 7.00
C ALA A 154 3.19 -9.75 7.89
N GLN A 155 3.04 -8.42 7.82
CA GLN A 155 2.04 -7.65 8.56
C GLN A 155 0.74 -7.45 7.77
N GLU A 156 0.61 -8.01 6.56
CA GLU A 156 -0.64 -7.95 5.80
C GLU A 156 -1.81 -8.55 6.59
N PRO A 157 -2.97 -7.88 6.63
CA PRO A 157 -4.19 -8.47 7.18
C PRO A 157 -4.56 -9.76 6.42
N PRO A 158 -5.11 -10.79 7.11
CA PRO A 158 -5.54 -12.00 6.44
C PRO A 158 -6.68 -11.71 5.45
N PRO A 159 -6.87 -12.54 4.41
CA PRO A 159 -8.00 -12.38 3.49
C PRO A 159 -9.34 -12.43 4.25
N PRO A 160 -10.34 -11.62 3.86
CA PRO A 160 -11.66 -11.67 4.48
C PRO A 160 -12.24 -13.08 4.40
N ALA A 161 -12.80 -13.57 5.51
CA ALA A 161 -13.44 -14.88 5.55
C ALA A 161 -14.54 -14.97 4.47
N THR A 162 -14.47 -16.02 3.64
CA THR A 162 -15.55 -16.26 2.66
C THR A 162 -16.82 -16.61 3.45
N PRO A 163 -17.97 -15.94 3.24
CA PRO A 163 -19.17 -16.28 3.96
C PRO A 163 -19.51 -17.76 3.70
N LEU A 164 -19.56 -18.56 4.77
CA LEU A 164 -20.04 -19.94 4.70
C LEU A 164 -21.44 -19.91 4.07
N ARG A 165 -21.56 -20.49 2.88
CA ARG A 165 -22.84 -20.67 2.18
C ARG A 165 -23.74 -21.45 3.13
N ARG A 166 -24.75 -20.80 3.74
CA ARG A 166 -25.79 -21.49 4.52
C ARG A 166 -26.44 -22.49 3.56
N SER A 167 -26.08 -23.76 3.70
CA SER A 167 -26.80 -24.82 3.05
C SER A 167 -28.17 -24.86 3.72
N ASP A 168 -29.21 -24.54 2.95
CA ASP A 168 -30.59 -24.74 3.37
C ASP A 168 -30.79 -26.22 3.69
N ARG A 169 -30.61 -26.59 4.96
CA ARG A 169 -31.18 -27.82 5.50
C ARG A 169 -32.69 -27.62 5.51
N ARG A 170 -33.32 -27.94 4.38
CA ARG A 170 -34.73 -28.32 4.37
C ARG A 170 -34.87 -29.53 5.28
N VAL A 171 -35.38 -29.28 6.48
CA VAL A 171 -35.86 -30.31 7.39
C VAL A 171 -37.09 -30.92 6.71
N ASN A 172 -36.90 -32.06 6.07
CA ASN A 172 -38.01 -32.95 5.75
C ASN A 172 -38.52 -33.53 7.07
N LYS A 173 -39.73 -33.16 7.45
CA LYS A 173 -40.49 -33.80 8.54
C LYS A 173 -41.50 -34.76 7.90
N PRO A 174 -41.53 -36.05 8.26
CA PRO A 174 -42.74 -36.84 8.17
C PRO A 174 -43.75 -36.41 9.25
#